data_AF-A0A1C6KG87-F1
#
_entry.id   AF-A0A1C6KG87-F1
#
_cell.length_a   1.000
_cell.length_b   1.000
_cell.length_c   1.000
_cell.angle_alpha   90.00
_cell.angle_beta   90.00
_cell.angle_gamma   90.00
#
_symmetry.space_group_name_H-M   'P 1'
#
loop_
_entity.id
_entity.type
_entity.pdbx_description
1 polymer ?
#
loop_
_entity_poly.entity_id
_entity_poly.type
_entity_poly.pdbx_seq_one_letter_code
_entity_poly.pdbx_strand_id
1 'polypeptide(L)'
;MKKESRNNCKGRKNSKDEIKKDSTSESSSNSNTTDDSVESEIDYEALIAQVNQLNLSFATLLVILMAILLNIYYVYYTRTQVLDTINNTKCAELLIDGAKIPKISNTMFLYATGIFLEINYSNYEKLNSVQGDQRDTNAINTAYRAFFSSLLVLIATAISRSNLEV
;
A
#
# COMPACT_ATOMS: atom_id res chain seq x y z
N MET A 1 -17.93 -26.00 -23.94
CA MET A 1 -16.50 -26.15 -23.62
C MET A 1 -16.14 -25.19 -22.50
N LYS A 2 -15.80 -25.74 -21.33
CA LYS A 2 -15.47 -25.02 -20.09
C LYS A 2 -13.93 -24.86 -20.05
N LYS A 3 -13.41 -23.65 -19.91
CA LYS A 3 -11.98 -23.41 -19.63
C LYS A 3 -11.85 -22.82 -18.22
N GLU A 4 -11.58 -23.69 -17.25
CA GLU A 4 -11.04 -23.31 -15.95
C GLU A 4 -9.52 -23.13 -16.10
N SER A 5 -9.03 -21.92 -15.85
CA SER A 5 -7.61 -21.62 -15.70
C SER A 5 -7.26 -21.72 -14.22
N ARG A 6 -6.64 -22.83 -13.79
CA ARG A 6 -6.02 -22.93 -12.46
C ARG A 6 -4.58 -22.45 -12.56
N ASN A 7 -4.30 -21.30 -11.97
CA ASN A 7 -2.95 -20.78 -11.82
C ASN A 7 -2.17 -21.63 -10.81
N ASN A 8 -1.23 -22.41 -11.32
CA ASN A 8 -0.24 -23.18 -10.57
C ASN A 8 0.83 -22.23 -10.00
N CYS A 9 0.77 -21.93 -8.70
CA CYS A 9 1.96 -21.44 -7.98
C CYS A 9 2.86 -22.64 -7.68
N LYS A 10 3.97 -22.74 -8.43
CA LYS A 10 5.00 -23.79 -8.30
C LYS A 10 5.73 -23.65 -6.96
N GLY A 11 5.62 -24.67 -6.11
CA GLY A 11 6.54 -24.90 -5.00
C GLY A 11 7.94 -25.22 -5.53
N ARG A 12 8.94 -24.43 -5.14
CA ARG A 12 10.35 -24.77 -5.30
C ARG A 12 10.69 -25.93 -4.36
N LYS A 13 10.82 -27.14 -4.90
CA LYS A 13 11.55 -28.22 -4.23
C LYS A 13 13.01 -28.12 -4.66
N ASN A 14 13.89 -27.69 -3.76
CA ASN A 14 15.33 -27.81 -3.94
C ASN A 14 15.68 -29.31 -3.94
N SER A 15 16.44 -29.73 -4.95
CA SER A 15 16.89 -31.11 -5.15
C SER A 15 18.38 -31.10 -5.38
N LYS A 16 19.04 -32.09 -4.73
CA LYS A 16 20.44 -32.55 -4.85
C LYS A 16 21.45 -31.65 -4.13
N ASP A 17 22.29 -32.19 -3.25
CA ASP A 17 23.26 -33.22 -3.60
C ASP A 17 23.30 -34.47 -2.70
N GLU A 18 23.51 -35.60 -3.37
CA GLU A 18 23.91 -36.89 -2.80
C GLU A 18 25.40 -36.87 -2.42
N ILE A 19 25.75 -37.31 -1.21
CA ILE A 19 27.02 -38.03 -0.98
C ILE A 19 26.71 -39.26 -0.11
N LYS A 20 26.73 -40.43 -0.74
CA LYS A 20 26.86 -41.72 -0.05
C LYS A 20 28.33 -41.89 0.37
N LYS A 21 28.57 -42.20 1.65
CA LYS A 21 29.69 -43.05 2.05
C LYS A 21 29.29 -43.96 3.21
N ASP A 22 29.86 -45.14 3.11
CA ASP A 22 29.50 -46.41 3.70
C ASP A 22 29.89 -46.55 5.19
N SER A 23 29.21 -47.51 5.81
CA SER A 23 29.18 -48.03 7.18
C SER A 23 30.52 -48.23 7.95
N THR A 24 30.47 -48.12 9.30
CA THR A 24 30.60 -49.23 10.30
C THR A 24 31.04 -48.75 11.71
N SER A 25 30.40 -49.30 12.76
CA SER A 25 30.85 -49.52 14.17
C SER A 25 30.59 -48.49 15.30
N GLU A 26 29.62 -48.85 16.16
CA GLU A 26 29.50 -48.75 17.64
C GLU A 26 30.26 -47.66 18.46
N SER A 27 29.50 -46.84 19.21
CA SER A 27 29.31 -46.98 20.67
C SER A 27 28.86 -45.65 21.34
N SER A 28 27.82 -45.76 22.18
CA SER A 28 27.51 -44.95 23.38
C SER A 28 27.52 -43.41 23.30
N SER A 29 26.35 -42.77 23.41
CA SER A 29 25.92 -42.09 24.65
C SER A 29 24.73 -41.15 24.41
N ASN A 30 23.88 -41.15 25.42
CA ASN A 30 22.59 -40.51 25.54
C ASN A 30 22.69 -38.97 25.54
N SER A 31 21.90 -38.29 24.71
CA SER A 31 21.30 -37.00 25.07
C SER A 31 20.00 -36.82 24.30
N ASN A 32 18.88 -36.95 25.01
CA ASN A 32 17.58 -36.49 24.56
C ASN A 32 17.66 -34.98 24.27
N THR A 33 17.83 -34.61 23.01
CA THR A 33 17.30 -33.34 22.53
C THR A 33 15.91 -33.66 22.00
N THR A 34 14.92 -33.48 22.86
CA THR A 34 13.56 -33.19 22.41
C THR A 34 13.70 -31.92 21.58
N ASP A 35 13.78 -32.08 20.26
CA ASP A 35 13.47 -30.99 19.33
C ASP A 35 12.00 -30.65 19.61
N ASP A 36 11.78 -29.71 20.53
CA ASP A 36 10.59 -28.90 20.53
C ASP A 36 10.66 -28.08 19.23
N SER A 37 10.24 -28.71 18.15
CA SER A 37 9.75 -28.00 16.98
C SER A 37 8.54 -27.21 17.47
N VAL A 38 8.79 -26.00 17.96
CA VAL A 38 7.76 -24.98 18.12
C VAL A 38 7.27 -24.70 16.71
N GLU A 39 6.26 -25.48 16.32
CA GLU A 39 5.48 -25.28 15.12
C GLU A 39 4.92 -23.86 15.26
N SER A 40 5.49 -22.92 14.50
CA SER A 40 5.04 -21.54 14.49
C SER A 40 3.60 -21.55 13.97
N GLU A 41 2.64 -21.51 14.89
CA GLU A 41 1.22 -21.46 14.56
C GLU A 41 1.00 -20.23 13.67
N ILE A 42 0.57 -20.47 12.44
CA ILE A 42 0.35 -19.41 11.46
C ILE A 42 -0.84 -18.59 11.96
N ASP A 43 -0.61 -17.32 12.30
CA ASP A 43 -1.67 -16.38 12.66
C ASP A 43 -2.42 -15.94 11.39
N TYR A 44 -3.49 -16.68 11.08
CA TYR A 44 -4.36 -16.41 9.93
C TYR A 44 -5.08 -15.07 10.04
N GLU A 45 -5.40 -14.60 11.25
CA GLU A 45 -6.09 -13.32 11.45
C GLU A 45 -5.17 -12.15 11.09
N ALA A 46 -3.90 -12.20 11.53
CA ALA A 46 -2.89 -11.24 11.13
C ALA A 46 -2.64 -11.22 9.62
N LEU A 47 -2.74 -12.38 8.95
CA LEU A 47 -2.62 -12.48 7.49
C LEU A 47 -3.82 -11.83 6.77
N ILE A 48 -5.05 -12.07 7.24
CA ILE A 48 -6.26 -11.45 6.68
C ILE A 48 -6.21 -9.93 6.83
N ALA A 49 -5.79 -9.43 8.00
CA ALA A 49 -5.63 -8.00 8.24
C ALA A 49 -4.61 -7.38 7.27
N GLN A 50 -3.47 -8.04 7.04
CA GLN A 50 -2.47 -7.59 6.06
C GLN A 50 -3.03 -7.54 4.63
N VAL A 51 -3.76 -8.57 4.21
CA VAL A 51 -4.40 -8.59 2.88
C VAL A 51 -5.40 -7.44 2.74
N ASN A 52 -6.20 -7.18 3.78
CA ASN A 52 -7.16 -6.08 3.76
C ASN A 52 -6.45 -4.71 3.63
N GLN A 53 -5.38 -4.51 4.40
CA GLN A 53 -4.56 -3.29 4.31
C GLN A 53 -3.90 -3.13 2.93
N LEU A 54 -3.42 -4.22 2.31
CA LEU A 54 -2.86 -4.22 0.96
C LEU A 54 -3.93 -3.87 -0.09
N ASN A 55 -5.11 -4.45 0.00
CA ASN A 55 -6.22 -4.16 -0.91
C ASN A 55 -6.66 -2.70 -0.80
N LEU A 56 -6.79 -2.18 0.43
CA LEU A 56 -7.12 -0.79 0.67
C LEU A 56 -6.04 0.16 0.12
N SER A 57 -4.77 -0.18 0.31
CA SER A 57 -3.63 0.57 -0.25
C SER A 57 -3.66 0.56 -1.78
N PHE A 58 -3.92 -0.60 -2.39
CA PHE A 58 -4.01 -0.73 -3.84
C PHE A 58 -5.14 0.12 -4.43
N ALA A 59 -6.35 0.05 -3.84
CA ALA A 59 -7.47 0.87 -4.26
C ALA A 59 -7.15 2.38 -4.13
N THR A 60 -6.48 2.76 -3.04
CA THR A 60 -6.06 4.15 -2.80
C THR A 60 -5.06 4.64 -3.85
N LEU A 61 -4.11 3.81 -4.27
CA LEU A 61 -3.18 4.14 -5.35
C LEU A 61 -3.91 4.38 -6.68
N LEU A 62 -4.95 3.60 -6.98
CA LEU A 62 -5.79 3.84 -8.16
C LEU A 62 -6.53 5.18 -8.08
N VAL A 63 -7.02 5.57 -6.91
CA VAL A 63 -7.65 6.89 -6.70
C VAL A 63 -6.66 8.02 -6.95
N ILE A 64 -5.42 7.90 -6.46
CA ILE A 64 -4.35 8.88 -6.70
C ILE A 64 -4.05 9.00 -8.20
N LEU A 65 -3.91 7.87 -8.90
CA LEU A 65 -3.66 7.87 -10.34
C LEU A 65 -4.80 8.55 -11.11
N MET A 66 -6.05 8.27 -10.75
CA MET A 66 -7.21 8.93 -11.36
C MET A 66 -7.22 10.44 -11.09
N ALA A 67 -6.90 10.87 -9.87
CA ALA A 67 -6.79 12.29 -9.54
C ALA A 67 -5.71 13.01 -10.36
N ILE A 68 -4.57 12.35 -10.60
CA ILE A 68 -3.50 12.88 -11.46
C ILE A 68 -3.98 13.01 -12.91
N LEU A 69 -4.62 11.98 -13.48
CA LEU A 69 -5.15 12.03 -14.85
C LEU A 69 -6.18 13.13 -15.03
N LEU A 70 -7.07 13.30 -14.05
CA LEU A 70 -8.04 14.40 -14.01
C LEU A 70 -7.34 15.76 -14.02
N ASN A 71 -6.31 15.97 -13.19
CA ASN A 71 -5.56 17.24 -13.19
C ASN A 71 -4.84 17.49 -14.52
N ILE A 72 -4.29 16.46 -15.18
CA ILE A 72 -3.72 16.60 -16.52
C ILE A 72 -4.78 17.06 -17.52
N TYR A 73 -5.99 16.47 -17.46
CA TYR A 73 -7.09 16.89 -18.31
C TYR A 73 -7.52 18.33 -18.05
N TYR A 74 -7.58 18.76 -16.78
CA TYR A 74 -7.87 20.15 -16.43
C TYR A 74 -6.87 21.12 -17.06
N VAL A 75 -5.57 20.82 -16.98
CA VAL A 75 -4.53 21.65 -17.63
C VAL A 75 -4.74 21.72 -19.14
N TYR A 76 -5.08 20.59 -19.78
CA TYR A 76 -5.40 20.56 -21.22
C TYR A 76 -6.65 21.40 -21.56
N TYR A 77 -7.71 21.29 -20.75
CA TYR A 77 -8.93 22.07 -20.89
C TYR A 77 -8.66 23.57 -20.80
N THR A 78 -7.98 24.03 -19.74
CA THR A 78 -7.64 25.44 -19.55
C THR A 78 -6.70 25.97 -20.64
N ARG A 79 -5.72 25.17 -21.07
CA ARG A 79 -4.86 25.52 -22.21
C ARG A 79 -5.67 25.74 -23.48
N THR A 80 -6.69 24.92 -23.72
CA THR A 80 -7.57 25.06 -24.90
C THR A 80 -8.39 26.34 -24.82
N GLN A 81 -8.91 26.71 -23.66
CA GLN A 81 -9.62 27.99 -23.46
C GLN A 81 -8.74 29.21 -23.76
N VAL A 82 -7.47 29.18 -23.32
CA VAL A 82 -6.51 30.24 -23.62
C VAL A 82 -6.23 30.31 -25.13
N LEU A 83 -6.05 29.16 -25.79
CA LEU A 83 -5.85 29.11 -27.25
C LEU A 83 -7.08 29.61 -28.02
N ASP A 84 -8.29 29.30 -27.56
CA ASP A 84 -9.53 29.82 -28.12
C ASP A 84 -9.58 31.35 -28.03
N THR A 85 -9.15 31.90 -26.90
CA THR A 85 -9.08 33.36 -26.69
C THR A 85 -8.08 34.02 -27.64
N ILE A 86 -6.91 33.41 -27.84
CA ILE A 86 -5.85 33.95 -28.72
C ILE A 86 -6.27 33.88 -30.20
N ASN A 87 -6.89 32.77 -30.62
CA ASN A 87 -7.18 32.50 -32.02
C ASN A 87 -8.62 32.84 -32.44
N ASN A 88 -9.44 33.34 -31.50
CA ASN A 88 -10.87 33.59 -31.70
C ASN A 88 -11.62 32.34 -32.21
N THR A 89 -11.34 31.20 -31.58
CA THR A 89 -11.97 29.90 -31.85
C THR A 89 -12.84 29.44 -30.68
N LYS A 90 -13.52 28.30 -30.82
CA LYS A 90 -14.44 27.73 -29.81
C LYS A 90 -14.22 26.22 -29.62
N CYS A 91 -12.99 25.76 -29.70
CA CYS A 91 -12.65 24.34 -29.61
C CYS A 91 -12.92 23.76 -28.21
N ALA A 92 -12.79 24.57 -27.15
CA ALA A 92 -13.05 24.17 -25.77
C ALA A 92 -14.52 23.82 -25.52
N GLU A 93 -15.48 24.37 -26.29
CA GLU A 93 -16.91 24.03 -26.19
C GLU A 93 -17.20 22.57 -26.54
N LEU A 94 -16.29 21.91 -27.29
CA LEU A 94 -16.40 20.49 -27.66
C LEU A 94 -15.80 19.54 -26.62
N LEU A 95 -15.10 20.08 -25.62
CA LEU A 95 -14.49 19.28 -24.55
C LEU A 95 -15.50 19.00 -23.44
N ILE A 96 -15.22 17.97 -22.62
CA ILE A 96 -15.93 17.76 -21.37
C ILE A 96 -15.61 18.95 -20.46
N ASP A 97 -16.63 19.49 -19.80
CA ASP A 97 -16.46 20.61 -18.86
C ASP A 97 -15.47 20.24 -17.75
N GLY A 98 -14.30 20.88 -17.81
CA GLY A 98 -13.21 20.68 -16.87
C GLY A 98 -13.28 21.55 -15.62
N ALA A 99 -14.23 22.49 -15.51
CA ALA A 99 -14.22 23.52 -14.47
C ALA A 99 -14.25 22.96 -13.04
N LYS A 100 -14.95 21.83 -12.83
CA LYS A 100 -15.09 21.20 -11.50
C LYS A 100 -14.00 20.19 -11.17
N ILE A 101 -13.14 19.87 -12.13
CA ILE A 101 -12.14 18.81 -11.97
C ILE A 101 -11.17 19.08 -10.80
N PRO A 102 -10.63 20.30 -10.61
CA PRO A 102 -9.74 20.58 -9.46
C PRO A 102 -10.37 20.26 -8.11
N LYS A 103 -11.66 20.58 -7.93
CA LYS A 103 -12.40 20.29 -6.70
C LYS A 103 -12.56 18.78 -6.48
N ILE A 104 -12.83 18.04 -7.55
CA ILE A 104 -12.98 16.57 -7.53
C ILE A 104 -11.63 15.92 -7.20
N SER A 105 -10.57 16.28 -7.92
CA SER A 105 -9.23 15.71 -7.72
C SER A 105 -8.65 16.04 -6.34
N ASN A 106 -8.85 17.27 -5.84
CA ASN A 106 -8.46 17.63 -4.47
C ASN A 106 -9.21 16.82 -3.41
N THR A 107 -10.50 16.52 -3.64
CA THR A 107 -11.27 15.65 -2.75
C THR A 107 -10.73 14.21 -2.78
N MET A 108 -10.30 13.71 -3.94
CA MET A 108 -9.65 12.41 -4.08
C MET A 108 -8.31 12.34 -3.34
N PHE A 109 -7.48 13.39 -3.43
CA PHE A 109 -6.22 13.46 -2.66
C PHE A 109 -6.47 13.52 -1.16
N LEU A 110 -7.49 14.26 -0.71
CA LEU A 110 -7.87 14.30 0.69
C LEU A 110 -8.30 12.92 1.20
N TYR A 111 -9.12 12.22 0.42
CA TYR A 111 -9.49 10.83 0.72
C TYR A 111 -8.25 9.92 0.83
N ALA A 112 -7.36 9.97 -0.17
CA ALA A 112 -6.18 9.10 -0.21
C ALA A 112 -5.22 9.35 0.96
N THR A 113 -5.00 10.62 1.30
CA THR A 113 -4.16 10.99 2.46
C THR A 113 -4.80 10.58 3.78
N GLY A 114 -6.13 10.61 3.88
CA GLY A 114 -6.88 10.10 5.03
C GLY A 114 -6.69 8.58 5.22
N ILE A 115 -6.77 7.80 4.14
CA ILE A 115 -6.52 6.35 4.21
C ILE A 115 -5.07 6.05 4.63
N PHE A 116 -4.08 6.76 4.09
CA PHE A 116 -2.70 6.57 4.53
C PHE A 116 -2.49 6.95 6.00
N LEU A 117 -3.19 7.97 6.51
CA LEU A 117 -3.15 8.31 7.93
C LEU A 117 -3.67 7.15 8.78
N GLU A 118 -4.82 6.58 8.42
CA GLU A 118 -5.43 5.44 9.12
C GLU A 118 -4.51 4.21 9.14
N ILE A 119 -3.88 3.90 8.00
CA ILE A 119 -2.91 2.81 7.90
C ILE A 119 -1.70 3.04 8.83
N ASN A 120 -1.13 4.24 8.81
CA ASN A 120 0.04 4.56 9.64
C ASN A 120 -0.31 4.60 11.13
N TYR A 121 -1.49 5.12 11.48
CA TYR A 121 -2.00 5.10 12.84
C TYR A 121 -2.18 3.66 13.35
N SER A 122 -2.82 2.80 12.56
CA SER A 122 -3.05 1.38 12.92
C SER A 122 -1.73 0.64 13.17
N ASN A 123 -0.70 0.89 12.34
CA ASN A 123 0.62 0.30 12.52
C ASN A 123 1.31 0.82 13.81
N TYR A 124 1.21 2.14 14.07
CA TYR A 124 1.72 2.72 15.30
C TYR A 124 1.04 2.13 16.54
N GLU A 125 -0.29 2.03 16.54
CA GLU A 125 -1.07 1.48 17.65
C GLU A 125 -0.70 0.01 17.92
N LYS A 126 -0.59 -0.80 16.84
CA LYS A 126 -0.16 -2.21 16.93
C LYS A 126 1.23 -2.35 17.56
N LEU A 127 2.19 -1.52 17.18
CA LEU A 127 3.54 -1.58 17.75
C LEU A 127 3.58 -1.06 19.18
N ASN A 128 2.80 -0.03 19.50
CA ASN A 128 2.77 0.58 20.82
C ASN A 128 2.07 -0.29 21.88
N SER A 129 1.17 -1.19 21.47
CA SER A 129 0.47 -2.12 22.36
C SER A 129 1.31 -3.32 22.81
N VAL A 130 2.44 -3.60 22.14
CA VAL A 130 3.38 -4.67 22.52
C VAL A 130 4.05 -4.34 23.85
N GLN A 131 4.07 -5.31 24.76
CA GLN A 131 4.67 -5.22 26.11
C GLN A 131 5.82 -6.23 26.28
N GLY A 132 6.69 -5.97 27.26
CA GLY A 132 7.79 -6.87 27.62
C GLY A 132 8.95 -6.86 26.63
N ASP A 133 9.71 -7.96 26.60
CA ASP A 133 10.98 -8.06 25.87
C ASP A 133 10.83 -7.99 24.33
N GLN A 134 9.60 -8.17 23.83
CA GLN A 134 9.28 -8.04 22.40
C GLN A 134 9.03 -6.58 21.98
N ARG A 135 9.03 -5.63 22.92
CA ARG A 135 8.76 -4.22 22.65
C ARG A 135 9.98 -3.55 22.02
N ASP A 136 9.88 -3.23 20.73
CA ASP A 136 10.89 -2.45 20.02
C ASP A 136 10.57 -0.94 20.03
N THR A 137 11.30 -0.20 20.88
CA THR A 137 11.13 1.26 21.02
C THR A 137 11.51 2.02 19.74
N ASN A 138 12.49 1.53 18.96
CA ASN A 138 12.90 2.17 17.72
C ASN A 138 11.83 2.00 16.63
N ALA A 139 11.23 0.81 16.54
CA ALA A 139 10.10 0.57 15.65
C ALA A 139 8.91 1.46 15.99
N ILE A 140 8.57 1.60 17.28
CA ILE A 140 7.47 2.47 17.75
C ILE A 140 7.73 3.93 17.36
N ASN A 141 8.93 4.45 17.61
CA ASN A 141 9.28 5.84 17.25
C ASN A 141 9.22 6.07 15.73
N THR A 142 9.67 5.09 14.94
CA THR A 142 9.59 5.15 13.48
C THR A 142 8.13 5.19 13.00
N ALA A 143 7.28 4.33 13.55
CA ALA A 143 5.86 4.31 13.24
C ALA A 143 5.15 5.60 13.67
N TYR A 144 5.49 6.15 14.84
CA TYR A 144 4.98 7.45 15.30
C TYR A 144 5.34 8.58 14.33
N ARG A 145 6.59 8.64 13.87
CA ARG A 145 7.03 9.63 12.87
C ARG A 145 6.27 9.48 11.55
N ALA A 146 6.02 8.25 11.10
CA ALA A 146 5.25 7.97 9.88
C ALA A 146 3.78 8.40 10.02
N PHE A 147 3.16 8.11 11.16
CA PHE A 147 1.82 8.60 11.50
C PHE A 147 1.77 10.14 11.52
N PHE A 148 2.71 10.78 12.22
CA PHE A 148 2.72 12.24 12.32
C PHE A 148 2.99 12.91 10.97
N SER A 149 3.87 12.33 10.15
CA SER A 149 4.11 12.78 8.78
C SER A 149 2.84 12.71 7.92
N SER A 150 2.13 11.58 7.94
CA SER A 150 0.87 11.44 7.19
C SER A 150 -0.22 12.39 7.69
N LEU A 151 -0.25 12.72 8.99
CA LEU A 151 -1.15 13.74 9.54
C LEU A 151 -0.84 15.13 8.98
N LEU A 152 0.44 15.52 8.92
CA LEU A 152 0.84 16.81 8.33
C LEU A 152 0.48 16.89 6.86
N VAL A 153 0.66 15.80 6.10
CA VAL A 153 0.26 15.73 4.69
C VAL A 153 -1.26 15.86 4.55
N LEU A 154 -2.05 15.22 5.40
CA LEU A 154 -3.51 15.36 5.40
C LEU A 154 -3.93 16.80 5.65
N ILE A 155 -3.35 17.46 6.67
CA ILE A 155 -3.63 18.86 6.99
C ILE A 155 -3.27 19.77 5.81
N ALA A 156 -2.07 19.59 5.22
CA ALA A 156 -1.64 20.35 4.06
C ALA A 156 -2.60 20.18 2.87
N THR A 157 -3.07 18.95 2.64
CA THR A 157 -4.04 18.61 1.58
C THR A 157 -5.42 19.21 1.86
N ALA A 158 -5.86 19.23 3.12
CA ALA A 158 -7.12 19.84 3.52
C ALA A 158 -7.11 21.36 3.31
N ILE A 159 -6.02 22.03 3.67
CA ILE A 159 -5.85 23.48 3.47
C ILE A 159 -5.78 23.82 1.97
N SER A 160 -5.05 23.03 1.18
CA SER A 160 -4.89 23.28 -0.26
C SER A 160 -6.14 22.98 -1.09
N ARG A 161 -7.12 22.26 -0.53
CA ARG A 161 -8.35 21.83 -1.23
C ARG A 161 -9.08 22.98 -1.92
N SER A 162 -9.13 24.16 -1.29
CA SER A 162 -9.85 25.34 -1.79
C SER A 162 -9.02 26.24 -2.70
N ASN A 163 -7.72 25.96 -2.90
CA ASN A 163 -6.81 26.89 -3.58
C ASN A 163 -6.97 26.91 -5.11
N LEU A 164 -7.81 26.05 -5.68
CA LEU A 164 -8.14 25.98 -7.11
C LEU A 164 -9.61 26.33 -7.40
N GLU A 165 -10.36 26.86 -6.42
CA GLU A 165 -11.64 27.52 -6.66
C GLU A 165 -11.37 28.95 -7.13
N VAL A 166 -10.97 29.12 -8.40
CA VAL A 166 -10.89 30.42 -9.09
C VAL A 166 -11.88 30.44 -10.23
#